data_AF-A0A395NTB1-F1
#
_entry.id   AF-A0A395NTB1-F1
#
_cell.length_a   1.000
_cell.length_b   1.000
_cell.length_c   1.000
_cell.angle_alpha   90.00
_cell.angle_beta   90.00
_cell.angle_gamma   90.00
#
_symmetry.space_group_name_H-M   'P 1'
#
loop_
_entity.id
_entity.type
_entity.pdbx_description
1 polymer ?
#
loop_
_entity_poly.entity_id
_entity_poly.type
_entity_poly.pdbx_seq_one_letter_code
_entity_poly.pdbx_strand_id
1 'polypeptide(L)'
;MVLPSTTEVTRADQLTPIPDNEGRSIRDSAVVDAIIYAVSGTGTLVVKEGFGGELRHHELQPGDFAFVPAWTEHQARNDTDQDLVWVITQSGPRPVGAILTDWGGQEVKTIE
;
A
#
# COMPACT_ATOMS: atom_id res chain seq x y z
N MET A 1 6.72 18.53 18.42
CA MET A 1 6.36 19.73 17.64
C MET A 1 5.30 19.30 16.64
N VAL A 2 4.03 19.70 16.83
CA VAL A 2 2.95 19.38 15.88
C VAL A 2 2.96 20.49 14.83
N LEU A 3 3.39 20.16 13.62
CA LEU A 3 3.26 21.06 12.48
C LEU A 3 1.83 20.92 11.94
N PRO A 4 1.07 22.00 11.77
CA PRO A 4 -0.21 21.91 11.08
C PRO A 4 0.04 21.50 9.63
N SER A 5 -0.29 20.27 9.28
CA SER A 5 -0.45 19.86 7.87
C SER A 5 -1.92 19.99 7.52
N THR A 6 -2.18 20.65 6.39
CA THR A 6 -3.52 20.65 5.79
C THR A 6 -3.77 19.24 5.27
N THR A 7 -4.53 18.43 6.01
CA THR A 7 -5.00 17.14 5.50
C THR A 7 -6.10 17.40 4.50
N GLU A 8 -5.82 17.18 3.22
CA GLU A 8 -6.87 17.08 2.20
C GLU A 8 -7.58 15.75 2.40
N VAL A 9 -8.78 15.79 2.98
CA VAL A 9 -9.67 14.63 3.06
C VAL A 9 -10.41 14.53 1.74
N THR A 10 -9.89 13.75 0.80
CA THR A 10 -10.67 13.36 -0.39
C THR A 10 -11.74 12.38 0.07
N ARG A 11 -13.01 12.74 -0.11
CA ARG A 11 -14.12 11.83 0.23
C ARG A 11 -14.04 10.58 -0.65
N ALA A 12 -14.46 9.44 -0.11
CA ALA A 12 -14.41 8.17 -0.83
C ALA A 12 -15.18 8.20 -2.17
N ASP A 13 -16.21 9.03 -2.30
CA ASP A 13 -17.00 9.25 -3.52
C ASP A 13 -16.30 10.17 -4.56
N GLN A 14 -15.18 10.78 -4.19
CA GLN A 14 -14.34 11.62 -5.05
C GLN A 14 -13.06 10.92 -5.52
N LEU A 15 -12.77 9.74 -4.96
CA LEU A 15 -11.73 8.87 -5.49
C LEU A 15 -12.26 8.23 -6.76
N THR A 16 -11.57 8.46 -7.89
CA THR A 16 -11.81 7.66 -9.08
C THR A 16 -11.15 6.31 -8.84
N PRO A 17 -11.90 5.19 -8.73
CA PRO A 17 -11.28 3.88 -8.66
C PRO A 17 -10.44 3.74 -9.93
N ILE A 18 -9.15 3.47 -9.80
CA ILE A 18 -8.39 2.93 -10.91
C ILE A 18 -8.92 1.50 -11.05
N PRO A 19 -9.75 1.18 -12.06
CA PRO A 19 -10.33 -0.14 -12.16
C PRO A 19 -9.25 -1.05 -12.71
N ASP A 20 -8.69 -1.91 -11.86
CA ASP A 20 -7.82 -3.00 -12.29
C ASP A 20 -8.45 -4.36 -12.03
N ASN A 21 -9.76 -4.46 -12.31
CA ASN A 21 -10.52 -5.72 -12.38
C ASN A 21 -10.02 -6.71 -13.45
N GLU A 22 -8.81 -6.56 -13.98
CA GLU A 22 -8.15 -7.57 -14.83
C GLU A 22 -7.24 -8.53 -14.03
N GLY A 23 -7.31 -8.53 -12.69
CA GLY A 23 -6.52 -9.46 -11.87
C GLY A 23 -5.02 -9.16 -11.91
N ARG A 24 -4.65 -7.89 -12.10
CA ARG A 24 -3.24 -7.47 -12.00
C ARG A 24 -2.94 -7.19 -10.55
N SER A 25 -1.90 -7.83 -10.04
CA SER A 25 -1.43 -7.63 -8.68
C SER A 25 -0.80 -6.22 -8.60
N ILE A 26 -1.49 -5.21 -8.07
CA ILE A 26 -0.89 -3.89 -7.79
C ILE A 26 0.27 -4.10 -6.81
N ARG A 27 1.47 -3.66 -7.20
CA ARG A 27 2.68 -3.68 -6.38
C ARG A 27 3.12 -2.26 -6.19
N ASP A 28 3.06 -1.80 -4.95
CA ASP A 28 3.32 -0.41 -4.59
C ASP A 28 4.63 -0.35 -3.81
N SER A 29 5.49 0.59 -4.20
CA SER A 29 6.58 1.03 -3.35
C SER A 29 6.19 2.38 -2.78
N ALA A 30 5.97 2.46 -1.47
CA ALA A 30 5.79 3.75 -0.84
C ALA A 30 7.15 4.45 -0.80
N VAL A 31 7.23 5.66 -1.37
CA VAL A 31 8.44 6.50 -1.31
C VAL A 31 8.62 7.10 0.09
N VAL A 32 7.55 7.06 0.89
CA VAL A 32 7.44 7.58 2.25
C VAL A 32 7.08 6.45 3.22
N ASP A 33 7.35 6.65 4.51
CA ASP A 33 6.93 5.69 5.53
C ASP A 33 5.41 5.57 5.58
N ALA A 34 4.90 4.35 5.77
CA ALA A 34 3.49 4.06 5.89
C ALA A 34 3.19 3.21 7.14
N ILE A 35 2.03 3.47 7.75
CA ILE A 35 1.42 2.62 8.77
C ILE A 35 0.10 2.11 8.21
N ILE A 36 -0.08 0.80 8.20
CA ILE A 36 -1.31 0.12 7.80
C ILE A 36 -2.01 -0.35 9.07
N TYR A 37 -3.31 -0.07 9.19
CA TYR A 37 -4.19 -0.60 10.23
C TYR A 37 -5.29 -1.45 9.58
N ALA A 38 -5.38 -2.73 9.92
CA ALA A 38 -6.42 -3.62 9.44
C ALA A 38 -7.71 -3.41 10.22
N VAL A 39 -8.76 -2.90 9.56
CA VAL A 39 -10.05 -2.57 10.19
C VAL A 39 -10.95 -3.80 10.27
N SER A 40 -11.08 -4.53 9.17
CA SER A 40 -11.91 -5.74 9.06
C SER A 40 -11.45 -6.62 7.89
N GLY A 41 -11.86 -7.88 7.91
CA GLY A 41 -11.39 -8.89 6.94
C GLY A 41 -9.96 -9.32 7.24
N THR A 42 -9.42 -10.21 6.40
CA THR A 42 -8.07 -10.76 6.52
C THR A 42 -7.29 -10.55 5.25
N GLY A 43 -5.99 -10.29 5.37
CA GLY A 43 -5.12 -10.11 4.21
C GLY A 43 -3.71 -10.59 4.45
N THR A 44 -2.88 -10.49 3.42
CA THR A 44 -1.45 -10.73 3.50
C THR A 44 -0.70 -9.51 3.00
N LEU A 45 0.15 -8.92 3.84
CA LEU A 45 1.15 -7.95 3.43
C LEU A 45 2.42 -8.69 3.01
N VAL A 46 2.71 -8.69 1.71
CA VAL A 46 3.96 -9.19 1.16
C VAL A 46 4.95 -8.04 1.10
N VAL A 47 6.16 -8.22 1.62
CA VAL A 47 7.21 -7.20 1.62
C VAL A 47 8.52 -7.77 1.10
N LYS A 48 9.31 -6.92 0.42
CA LYS A 48 10.70 -7.21 0.10
C LYS A 48 11.61 -6.21 0.80
N GLU A 49 12.25 -6.68 1.86
CA GLU A 49 13.16 -5.86 2.66
C GLU A 49 14.52 -5.74 1.95
N GLY A 50 14.72 -4.62 1.24
CA GLY A 50 15.96 -4.31 0.54
C GLY A 50 16.14 -5.02 -0.83
N PHE A 51 17.07 -4.52 -1.64
CA PHE A 51 17.22 -4.91 -3.05
C PHE A 51 17.46 -6.41 -3.29
N GLY A 52 18.14 -7.09 -2.37
CA GLY A 52 18.42 -8.53 -2.42
C GLY A 52 17.65 -9.38 -1.40
N GLY A 53 16.64 -8.81 -0.74
CA GLY A 53 15.85 -9.52 0.27
C GLY A 53 14.92 -10.57 -0.34
N GLU A 54 14.64 -11.61 0.43
CA GLU A 54 13.57 -12.56 0.14
C GLU A 54 12.21 -11.93 0.41
N LEU A 55 11.17 -12.43 -0.27
CA LEU A 55 9.79 -12.03 0.01
C LEU A 55 9.36 -12.56 1.37
N ARG A 56 8.78 -11.68 2.19
CA ARG A 56 8.17 -12.03 3.46
C ARG A 56 6.67 -11.80 3.38
N HIS A 57 5.92 -12.74 3.92
CA HIS A 57 4.47 -12.74 3.93
C HIS A 57 4.01 -12.57 5.37
N HIS A 58 3.25 -11.51 5.62
CA HIS A 58 2.71 -11.19 6.93
C HIS A 58 1.20 -11.22 6.86
N GLU A 59 0.57 -12.17 7.55
CA GLU A 59 -0.88 -12.17 7.71
C GLU A 59 -1.32 -10.95 8.52
N LEU A 60 -2.42 -10.34 8.10
CA LEU A 60 -3.08 -9.23 8.76
C LEU A 60 -4.48 -9.66 9.18
N GLN A 61 -4.77 -9.49 10.45
CA GLN A 61 -6.08 -9.69 11.06
C GLN A 61 -6.67 -8.34 11.52
N PRO A 62 -7.99 -8.26 11.73
CA PRO A 62 -8.61 -7.04 12.27
C PRO A 62 -7.96 -6.62 13.59
N GLY A 63 -7.52 -5.37 13.67
CA GLY A 63 -6.81 -4.81 14.82
C GLY A 63 -5.29 -4.72 14.64
N ASP A 64 -4.72 -5.40 13.65
CA ASP A 64 -3.27 -5.41 13.41
C ASP A 64 -2.76 -4.09 12.85
N PHE A 65 -1.51 -3.79 13.19
CA PHE A 65 -0.74 -2.71 12.60
C PHE A 65 0.48 -3.27 11.87
N ALA A 66 0.78 -2.71 10.70
CA ALA A 66 2.04 -2.92 10.01
C ALA A 66 2.73 -1.58 9.74
N PHE A 67 4.03 -1.53 9.96
CA PHE A 67 4.87 -0.42 9.56
C PHE A 67 5.65 -0.80 8.30
N VAL A 68 5.54 0.01 7.27
CA VAL A 68 6.24 -0.14 6.00
C VAL A 68 7.19 1.05 5.84
N PRO A 69 8.51 0.84 5.99
CA PRO A 69 9.48 1.91 5.81
C PRO A 69 9.47 2.46 4.38
N ALA A 70 9.85 3.72 4.21
CA ALA A 70 10.09 4.33 2.92
C ALA A 70 10.99 3.45 2.03
N TRP A 71 10.68 3.39 0.73
CA TRP A 71 11.37 2.59 -0.28
C TRP A 71 11.26 1.07 -0.10
N THR A 72 10.37 0.62 0.79
CA THR A 72 10.06 -0.81 0.91
C THR A 72 9.02 -1.18 -0.15
N GLU A 73 9.42 -2.03 -1.09
CA GLU A 73 8.47 -2.66 -2.00
C GLU A 73 7.51 -3.50 -1.16
N HIS A 74 6.21 -3.32 -1.38
CA HIS A 74 5.19 -4.10 -0.71
C HIS A 74 3.99 -4.34 -1.60
N GLN A 75 3.19 -5.32 -1.20
CA GLN A 75 1.96 -5.67 -1.86
C GLN A 75 0.98 -6.15 -0.82
N ALA A 76 -0.20 -5.56 -0.83
CA ALA A 76 -1.26 -5.96 0.06
C ALA A 76 -2.24 -6.85 -0.72
N ARG A 77 -2.41 -8.10 -0.28
CA ARG A 77 -3.23 -9.12 -0.94
C ARG A 77 -4.45 -9.45 -0.12
N ASN A 78 -5.60 -9.51 -0.79
CA ASN A 78 -6.79 -10.17 -0.27
C ASN A 78 -6.98 -11.47 -1.04
N ASP A 79 -6.65 -12.60 -0.41
CA ASP A 79 -6.78 -13.93 -1.02
C ASP A 79 -8.11 -14.61 -0.62
N THR A 80 -9.07 -13.84 -0.09
CA THR A 80 -10.38 -14.32 0.36
C THR A 80 -11.52 -13.75 -0.49
N ASP A 81 -12.73 -14.29 -0.31
CA ASP A 81 -13.95 -13.78 -0.93
C ASP A 81 -14.65 -12.68 -0.10
N GLN A 82 -14.09 -12.33 1.06
CA GLN A 82 -14.59 -11.29 1.95
C GLN A 82 -13.84 -9.97 1.71
N ASP A 83 -14.50 -8.85 1.98
CA ASP A 83 -13.85 -7.54 1.89
C ASP A 83 -12.78 -7.38 2.97
N LEU A 84 -11.60 -6.95 2.53
CA LEU A 84 -10.51 -6.48 3.39
C LEU A 84 -10.54 -4.95 3.43
N VAL A 85 -10.72 -4.40 4.63
CA VAL A 85 -10.72 -2.96 4.86
C VAL A 85 -9.52 -2.59 5.72
N TRP A 86 -8.70 -1.67 5.25
CA TRP A 86 -7.58 -1.11 6.00
C TRP A 86 -7.53 0.41 5.90
N VAL A 87 -6.79 1.02 6.82
CA VAL A 87 -6.42 2.43 6.78
C VAL A 87 -4.91 2.51 6.59
N ILE A 88 -4.47 3.27 5.58
CA ILE A 88 -3.06 3.53 5.35
C ILE A 88 -2.79 4.99 5.72
N THR A 89 -1.90 5.20 6.68
CA THR A 89 -1.37 6.51 7.05
C THR A 89 0.02 6.64 6.45
N GLN A 90 0.28 7.67 5.65
CA GLN A 90 1.57 7.88 5.01
C GLN A 90 2.20 9.19 5.49
N SER A 91 3.53 9.22 5.54
CA SER A 91 4.27 10.43 5.88
C SER A 91 4.21 11.46 4.74
N GLY A 92 4.11 12.74 5.10
CA GLY A 92 4.07 13.84 4.14
C GLY A 92 2.64 14.31 3.81
N PRO A 93 2.52 15.37 3.00
CA PRO A 93 1.23 16.01 2.73
C PRO A 93 0.39 15.29 1.67
N ARG A 94 0.98 14.36 0.90
CA ARG A 94 0.31 13.65 -0.19
C ARG A 94 0.84 12.22 -0.28
N PRO A 95 0.00 11.25 -0.68
CA PRO A 95 0.46 9.90 -0.97
C PRO A 95 1.44 9.92 -2.15
N VAL A 96 2.58 9.25 -2.00
CA VAL A 96 3.60 9.10 -3.05
C VAL A 96 4.03 7.64 -3.09
N GLY A 97 3.89 7.02 -4.26
CA GLY A 97 4.37 5.67 -4.51
C GLY A 97 4.68 5.43 -5.98
N ALA A 98 5.38 4.33 -6.25
CA ALA A 98 5.67 3.84 -7.58
C ALA A 98 5.01 2.48 -7.77
N ILE A 99 4.34 2.29 -8.92
CA ILE A 99 3.83 0.99 -9.34
C ILE A 99 4.95 0.28 -10.08
N LEU A 100 5.29 -0.95 -9.69
CA LEU A 100 6.40 -1.71 -10.28
C LEU A 100 5.92 -2.84 -11.20
N THR A 101 6.71 -3.17 -12.22
CA THR A 101 6.43 -4.30 -13.12
C THR A 101 6.61 -5.66 -12.43
N ASP A 102 7.55 -5.75 -11.49
CA ASP A 102 7.87 -6.95 -10.67
C ASP A 102 8.62 -6.51 -9.39
N TRP A 103 8.97 -7.44 -8.51
CA TRP A 103 9.83 -7.19 -7.35
C TRP A 103 11.26 -6.86 -7.81
N GLY A 104 11.78 -5.69 -7.45
CA GLY A 104 13.01 -5.13 -8.05
C GLY A 104 12.86 -4.78 -9.53
N GLY A 105 11.62 -4.71 -10.02
CA GLY A 105 11.28 -4.39 -11.40
C GLY A 105 11.35 -2.89 -11.70
N GLN A 106 11.08 -2.53 -12.95
CA GLN A 106 11.02 -1.12 -13.34
C GLN A 106 9.72 -0.48 -12.87
N GLU A 107 9.76 0.83 -12.64
CA GLU A 107 8.55 1.61 -12.47
C GLU A 107 7.73 1.59 -13.76
N VAL A 108 6.44 1.29 -13.62
CA VAL A 108 5.45 1.43 -14.69
C VAL A 108 5.25 2.91 -14.92
N LYS A 109 5.85 3.44 -15.98
CA LYS A 109 5.54 4.79 -16.45
C LYS A 109 4.10 4.78 -16.94
N THR A 110 3.22 5.56 -16.30
CA THR A 110 1.88 5.80 -16.82
C THR A 110 2.02 6.33 -18.26
N ILE A 111 1.40 5.63 -19.21
CA ILE A 111 1.22 6.17 -20.56
C ILE A 111 0.16 7.26 -20.42
N GLU A 112 0.52 8.50 -20.78
CA GLU A 112 -0.40 9.65 -20.85
C GLU A 112 -1.61 9.39 -21.76
#